data_AF-A0A3P0NM58-F1
#
_entry.id   AF-A0A3P0NM58-F1
#
_cell.length_a   1.000
_cell.length_b   1.000
_cell.length_c   1.000
_cell.angle_alpha   90.00
_cell.angle_beta   90.00
_cell.angle_gamma   90.00
#
_symmetry.space_group_name_H-M   'P 1'
#
loop_
_entity.id
_entity.type
_entity.pdbx_description
1 polymer ?
#
loop_
_entity_poly.entity_id
_entity_poly.type
_entity_poly.pdbx_seq_one_letter_code
_entity_poly.pdbx_strand_id
1 'polypeptide(L)'
;MSCLGGVTIFLFLFEGGVHAGNVSSEDKLMKFSCTTNGAADGSINRYGDNSVSVLGDVMRVQIGDSVNNWNINGVGIYEVKLRGESLENARKLSELLCQPKKTEEDRVVPIVYAATCGGKNQHGYISDFNLDVASKIGDLVNSLTNAGILDGRKLVKLDLSLVSIDRAGDGFLVSVRFSNGCDYPIKFKTPNKWDAGMGRDSLGVSDTKNGMGAKFGLDLVGQSLVGPERFPDDEIHLAPHSDVVVKMKTNNIDKFSAGTYDLYAGTFMSIKVIGIESSLLYVDFHSDYKTPTRITFDRDYPSTVQEREHWEANHREEMAWQPVKPGQTFMEDGLYRAVRMDSGAHRSLQLVPFKAGDAATAERVKMLMEGGGGISLEGPVQWLWEGSAPTPVKQYSFDTIEETRQFSPPGVPCPRSGRWLPRVREGWNSTRYDPAGIVTLRHGQPMPAVKGGGDNADWEWIGA
;
A
#
# COMPACT_ATOMS: atom_id res chain seq x y z
N MET A 1 38.13 -26.84 68.62
CA MET A 1 37.84 -27.04 67.19
C MET A 1 37.59 -25.64 66.63
N SER A 2 38.60 -24.81 66.30
CA SER A 2 39.65 -24.97 65.27
C SER A 2 38.98 -25.24 63.92
N CYS A 3 39.03 -24.38 62.88
CA CYS A 3 40.06 -23.46 62.37
C CYS A 3 39.41 -22.17 61.78
N LEU A 4 39.97 -20.95 61.88
CA LEU A 4 41.11 -20.36 61.12
C LEU A 4 40.93 -20.46 59.59
N GLY A 5 41.03 -19.43 58.75
CA GLY A 5 41.51 -18.04 58.83
C GLY A 5 41.10 -17.30 57.53
N GLY A 6 41.47 -16.06 57.23
CA GLY A 6 42.32 -15.09 57.89
C GLY A 6 42.06 -13.69 57.31
N VAL A 7 42.36 -12.68 58.12
CA VAL A 7 42.40 -11.26 57.76
C VAL A 7 43.85 -10.93 57.42
N THR A 8 44.10 -10.19 56.33
CA THR A 8 45.27 -9.33 56.26
C THR A 8 44.94 -8.03 55.53
N ILE A 9 44.74 -6.98 56.32
CA ILE A 9 44.97 -5.59 55.94
C ILE A 9 46.49 -5.36 56.08
N PHE A 10 47.13 -4.76 55.08
CA PHE A 10 48.38 -4.02 55.29
C PHE A 10 48.35 -2.70 54.55
N LEU A 11 48.74 -1.68 55.31
CA LEU A 11 48.77 -0.26 55.01
C LEU A 11 50.23 0.19 54.76
N PHE A 12 50.34 1.29 54.02
CA PHE A 12 51.46 2.23 53.87
C PHE A 12 52.67 1.81 53.01
N LEU A 13 53.01 2.66 52.01
CA LEU A 13 53.94 3.78 52.18
C LEU A 13 53.84 4.74 50.97
N PHE A 14 53.79 6.05 51.27
CA PHE A 14 54.16 7.10 50.32
C PHE A 14 55.69 7.12 50.22
N GLU A 15 56.23 6.97 49.02
CA GLU A 15 57.54 7.51 48.67
C GLU A 15 57.53 7.93 47.20
N GLY A 16 58.03 9.14 46.96
CA GLY A 16 57.84 9.89 45.73
C GLY A 16 58.64 9.33 44.54
N GLY A 17 57.97 9.30 43.41
CA GLY A 17 58.58 9.30 42.09
C GLY A 17 57.88 10.36 41.25
N VAL A 18 58.48 11.54 41.17
CA VAL A 18 58.16 12.52 40.12
C VAL A 18 58.50 11.86 38.80
N HIS A 19 57.49 11.30 38.14
CA HIS A 19 57.50 11.08 36.70
C HIS A 19 56.29 11.79 36.14
N ALA A 20 56.58 12.81 35.33
CA ALA A 20 55.64 13.44 34.42
C ALA A 20 55.17 12.38 33.42
N GLY A 21 54.21 11.56 33.85
CA GLY A 21 53.35 10.84 32.95
C GLY A 21 52.36 11.85 32.41
N ASN A 22 52.43 12.10 31.10
CA ASN A 22 51.35 12.74 30.36
C ASN A 22 50.02 12.24 30.91
N VAL A 23 49.26 13.14 31.52
CA VAL A 23 47.83 12.96 31.71
C VAL A 23 47.29 12.80 30.29
N SER A 24 47.16 11.56 29.82
CA SER A 24 46.38 11.27 28.63
C SER A 24 45.02 11.84 28.94
N SER A 25 44.62 12.85 28.17
CA SER A 25 43.30 13.45 28.24
C SER A 25 42.29 12.32 28.36
N GLU A 26 41.70 12.18 29.55
CA GLU A 26 40.59 11.25 29.77
C GLU A 26 39.62 11.43 28.62
N ASP A 27 39.28 10.31 27.98
CA ASP A 27 38.29 10.20 26.92
C ASP A 27 37.03 10.98 27.34
N LYS A 28 36.90 12.22 26.87
CA LYS A 28 35.63 12.93 26.87
C LYS A 28 34.77 12.20 25.85
N LEU A 29 34.11 11.15 26.33
CA LEU A 29 33.21 10.32 25.56
C LEU A 29 32.14 11.25 24.98
N MET A 30 32.15 11.45 23.66
CA MET A 30 31.22 12.34 22.99
C MET A 30 29.80 11.91 23.31
N LYS A 31 28.99 12.83 23.84
CA LYS A 31 27.60 12.53 24.18
C LYS A 31 26.72 13.68 23.76
N PHE A 32 25.95 13.47 22.70
CA PHE A 32 24.97 14.45 22.24
C PHE A 32 23.81 13.79 21.51
N SER A 33 22.73 14.54 21.35
CA SER A 33 21.60 14.23 20.48
C SER A 33 21.05 15.49 19.85
N CYS A 34 20.67 15.42 18.57
CA CYS A 34 19.91 16.42 17.86
C CYS A 34 18.62 15.77 17.36
N THR A 35 17.48 16.34 17.68
CA THR A 35 16.15 15.85 17.27
C THR A 35 15.42 16.95 16.53
N THR A 36 14.91 16.65 15.33
CA THR A 36 14.00 17.52 14.62
C THR A 36 12.58 17.21 15.09
N ASN A 37 11.90 18.17 15.69
CA ASN A 37 10.48 18.03 16.00
C ASN A 37 9.72 18.20 14.68
N GLY A 38 9.05 17.15 14.20
CA GLY A 38 8.64 16.95 12.80
C GLY A 38 7.68 17.94 12.13
N ALA A 39 7.81 19.26 12.26
CA ALA A 39 7.08 20.19 11.40
C ALA A 39 7.87 21.47 11.09
N ALA A 40 7.81 21.92 9.83
CA ALA A 40 8.36 23.20 9.38
C ALA A 40 7.69 24.43 10.04
N ASP A 41 6.51 24.24 10.65
CA ASP A 41 5.73 25.28 11.34
C ASP A 41 6.02 25.37 12.85
N GLY A 42 6.94 24.55 13.37
CA GLY A 42 7.29 24.52 14.80
C GLY A 42 6.31 23.73 15.68
N SER A 43 5.33 23.02 15.11
CA SER A 43 4.50 22.09 15.88
C SER A 43 5.30 20.88 16.34
N ILE A 44 5.39 20.69 17.66
CA ILE A 44 6.18 19.63 18.28
C ILE A 44 5.50 18.27 17.99
N ASN A 45 6.28 17.33 17.45
CA ASN A 45 5.96 15.90 17.32
C ASN A 45 4.68 15.58 16.52
N ARG A 46 4.28 16.47 15.60
CA ARG A 46 3.04 16.25 14.83
C ARG A 46 3.20 15.26 13.67
N TYR A 47 4.38 15.09 13.09
CA TYR A 47 4.60 14.20 11.93
C TYR A 47 5.78 13.23 12.12
N GLY A 48 6.14 12.94 13.38
CA GLY A 48 7.24 12.03 13.73
C GLY A 48 8.61 12.70 13.86
N ASP A 49 9.47 12.09 14.67
CA ASP A 49 10.76 12.70 15.05
C ASP A 49 11.92 12.00 14.32
N ASN A 50 12.78 12.81 13.72
CA ASN A 50 14.09 12.35 13.26
C ASN A 50 15.15 12.75 14.27
N SER A 51 16.05 11.85 14.63
CA SER A 51 17.12 12.14 15.58
C SER A 51 18.45 11.52 15.21
N VAL A 52 19.53 12.22 15.54
CA VAL A 52 20.90 11.71 15.55
C VAL A 52 21.40 11.81 16.98
N SER A 53 21.88 10.70 17.52
CA SER A 53 22.45 10.63 18.86
C SER A 53 23.79 9.92 18.82
N VAL A 54 24.75 10.39 19.63
CA VAL A 54 26.09 9.83 19.73
C VAL A 54 26.42 9.58 21.19
N LEU A 55 26.96 8.39 21.45
CA LEU A 55 27.56 8.01 22.72
C LEU A 55 28.92 7.35 22.45
N GLY A 56 29.99 8.09 22.69
CA GLY A 56 31.35 7.69 22.37
C GLY A 56 31.57 7.58 20.87
N ASP A 57 31.87 6.38 20.40
CA ASP A 57 32.06 6.07 18.98
C ASP A 57 30.84 5.39 18.35
N VAL A 58 29.72 5.30 19.06
CA VAL A 58 28.47 4.74 18.54
C VAL A 58 27.50 5.88 18.26
N MET A 59 26.98 5.90 17.03
CA MET A 59 25.91 6.79 16.60
C MET A 59 24.64 5.99 16.36
N ARG A 60 23.52 6.53 16.82
CA ARG A 60 22.17 6.03 16.54
C ARG A 60 21.37 7.11 15.82
N VAL A 61 20.83 6.74 14.66
CA VAL A 61 19.92 7.56 13.86
C VAL A 61 18.52 6.97 13.97
N GLN A 62 17.53 7.79 14.30
CA GLN A 62 16.12 7.41 14.25
C GLN A 62 15.43 8.24 13.17
N ILE A 63 14.69 7.56 12.30
CA ILE A 63 13.89 8.18 11.25
C ILE A 63 12.43 7.87 11.55
N GLY A 64 11.70 8.87 12.02
CA GLY A 64 10.25 8.84 12.24
C GLY A 64 9.46 9.56 11.16
N ASP A 65 10.06 10.50 10.43
CA ASP A 65 9.48 11.18 9.27
C ASP A 65 10.35 10.94 8.04
N SER A 66 9.80 10.23 7.05
CA SER A 66 10.44 10.00 5.75
C SER A 66 9.73 10.67 4.57
N VAL A 67 8.63 11.40 4.78
CA VAL A 67 7.74 11.90 3.71
C VAL A 67 8.47 12.74 2.67
N ASN A 68 9.37 13.60 3.13
CA ASN A 68 10.13 14.50 2.28
C ASN A 68 11.46 13.92 1.78
N ASN A 69 11.78 12.66 2.13
CA ASN A 69 13.03 12.01 1.74
C ASN A 69 12.80 10.82 0.81
N TRP A 70 12.87 11.08 -0.49
CA TRP A 70 12.62 10.08 -1.54
C TRP A 70 13.58 8.90 -1.57
N ASN A 71 14.70 8.97 -0.84
CA ASN A 71 15.66 7.88 -0.74
C ASN A 71 15.41 6.97 0.46
N ILE A 72 14.46 7.31 1.34
CA ILE A 72 14.15 6.56 2.53
C ILE A 72 12.67 6.21 2.50
N ASN A 73 12.38 4.92 2.30
CA ASN A 73 11.05 4.38 2.53
C ASN A 73 10.94 3.87 3.97
N GLY A 74 9.75 4.02 4.56
CA GLY A 74 9.51 3.56 5.91
C GLY A 74 10.27 4.33 6.99
N VAL A 75 10.22 3.79 8.20
CA VAL A 75 10.80 4.37 9.41
C VAL A 75 11.68 3.36 10.12
N GLY A 76 12.57 3.83 11.00
CA GLY A 76 13.47 2.91 11.68
C GLY A 76 14.54 3.53 12.57
N ILE A 77 15.28 2.65 13.22
CA ILE A 77 16.44 2.97 14.05
C ILE A 77 17.65 2.28 13.45
N TYR A 78 18.71 3.05 13.24
CA TYR A 78 19.96 2.64 12.64
C TYR A 78 21.08 2.90 13.63
N GLU A 79 21.99 1.94 13.80
CA GLU A 79 23.14 2.07 14.68
C GLU A 79 24.42 1.84 13.89
N VAL A 80 25.37 2.76 14.03
CA VAL A 80 26.64 2.72 13.31
C VAL A 80 27.78 3.06 14.26
N LYS A 81 28.89 2.33 14.11
CA LYS A 81 30.15 2.69 14.75
C LYS A 81 30.84 3.75 13.90
N LEU A 82 30.99 4.95 14.46
CA LEU A 82 31.58 6.10 13.81
C LEU A 82 33.03 5.84 13.39
N ARG A 83 33.34 6.12 12.13
CA ARG A 83 34.68 5.97 11.52
C ARG A 83 34.89 7.01 10.42
N GLY A 84 36.16 7.32 10.13
CA GLY A 84 36.53 8.22 9.04
C GLY A 84 35.81 9.57 9.13
N GLU A 85 35.16 9.97 8.04
CA GLU A 85 34.44 11.24 7.93
C GLU A 85 33.29 11.37 8.93
N SER A 86 32.51 10.30 9.16
CA SER A 86 31.39 10.34 10.12
C SER A 86 31.85 10.64 11.55
N LEU A 87 33.00 10.08 11.97
CA LEU A 87 33.58 10.36 13.28
C LEU A 87 34.05 11.81 13.40
N GLU A 88 34.67 12.33 12.35
CA GLU A 88 35.14 13.71 12.31
C GLU A 88 33.96 14.71 12.31
N ASN A 89 32.90 14.42 11.56
CA ASN A 89 31.68 15.22 11.55
C ASN A 89 30.98 15.20 12.92
N ALA A 90 30.95 14.06 13.60
CA ALA A 90 30.42 13.95 14.96
C ALA A 90 31.24 14.76 15.98
N ARG A 91 32.58 14.77 15.87
CA ARG A 91 33.46 15.61 16.70
C ARG A 91 33.19 17.10 16.49
N LYS A 92 33.18 17.55 15.24
CA LYS A 92 32.85 18.94 14.89
C LYS A 92 31.48 19.35 15.41
N LEU A 93 30.48 18.49 15.25
CA LEU A 93 29.15 18.76 15.78
C LEU A 93 29.16 18.88 17.30
N SER A 94 29.83 17.96 18.01
CA SER A 94 29.97 18.03 19.47
C SER A 94 30.63 19.33 19.93
N GLU A 95 31.64 19.83 19.21
CA GLU A 95 32.30 21.10 19.52
C GLU A 95 31.37 22.30 19.31
N LEU A 96 30.62 22.32 18.20
CA LEU A 96 29.65 23.38 17.90
C LEU A 96 28.52 23.44 18.95
N LEU A 97 27.97 22.29 19.34
CA LEU A 97 26.90 22.21 20.35
C LEU A 97 27.32 22.69 21.74
N CYS A 98 28.64 22.75 22.01
CA CYS A 98 29.21 23.23 23.26
C CYS A 98 29.65 24.70 23.21
N GLN A 99 29.44 25.40 22.10
CA GLN A 99 29.73 26.83 22.00
C GLN A 99 28.74 27.66 22.83
N PRO A 100 29.14 28.87 23.28
CA PRO A 100 28.22 29.78 23.95
C PRO A 100 27.03 30.14 23.07
N LYS A 101 25.83 30.10 23.65
CA LYS A 101 24.59 30.58 23.04
C LYS A 101 24.64 32.10 22.86
N LYS A 102 23.93 32.62 21.86
CA LYS A 102 23.72 34.07 21.73
C LYS A 102 22.52 34.46 22.59
N THR A 103 22.64 35.53 23.38
CA THR A 103 21.50 36.11 24.09
C THR A 103 20.61 36.84 23.09
N GLU A 104 19.35 36.41 22.98
CA GLU A 104 18.26 37.03 22.22
C GLU A 104 18.43 37.08 20.69
N GLU A 105 17.81 36.13 19.99
CA GLU A 105 17.20 36.36 18.67
C GLU A 105 15.92 35.51 18.57
N ASP A 106 14.82 36.16 18.21
CA ASP A 106 13.45 35.65 18.28
C ASP A 106 13.12 34.77 17.05
N ARG A 107 13.80 33.62 16.92
CA ARG A 107 13.50 32.62 15.89
C ARG A 107 13.47 31.22 16.49
N VAL A 108 12.43 30.47 16.20
CA VAL A 108 12.30 29.05 16.58
C VAL A 108 12.80 28.21 15.41
N VAL A 109 13.99 27.62 15.53
CA VAL A 109 14.39 26.48 14.69
C VAL A 109 13.99 25.23 15.49
N PRO A 110 13.12 24.35 14.97
CA PRO A 110 12.50 23.26 15.73
C PRO A 110 13.45 22.07 15.99
N ILE A 111 14.76 22.29 15.96
CA ILE A 111 15.76 21.27 16.29
C ILE A 111 16.14 21.45 17.75
N VAL A 112 15.80 20.46 18.57
CA VAL A 112 16.20 20.36 19.97
C VAL A 112 17.52 19.62 20.05
N TYR A 113 18.44 20.13 20.87
CA TYR A 113 19.69 19.44 21.13
C TYR A 113 19.91 19.19 22.63
N ALA A 114 20.68 18.16 22.92
CA ALA A 114 21.27 17.91 24.23
C ALA A 114 22.73 17.47 24.01
N ALA A 115 23.66 18.00 24.80
CA ALA A 115 25.09 17.67 24.71
C ALA A 115 25.77 17.72 26.09
N THR A 116 26.78 16.88 26.30
CA THR A 116 27.63 16.92 27.49
C THR A 116 28.91 17.71 27.20
N CYS A 117 29.00 18.92 27.74
CA CYS A 117 30.10 19.86 27.52
C CYS A 117 30.92 20.02 28.80
N GLY A 118 32.16 19.52 28.80
CA GLY A 118 33.03 19.60 29.98
C GLY A 118 32.42 18.99 31.24
N GLY A 119 31.66 17.90 31.09
CA GLY A 119 30.98 17.20 32.19
C GLY A 119 29.62 17.80 32.59
N LYS A 120 29.21 18.93 32.01
CA LYS A 120 27.88 19.52 32.24
C LYS A 120 26.95 19.27 31.07
N ASN A 121 25.70 18.93 31.35
CA ASN A 121 24.69 18.80 30.31
C ASN A 121 24.18 20.17 29.90
N GLN A 122 24.17 20.42 28.59
CA GLN A 122 23.56 21.58 27.95
C GLN A 122 22.44 21.08 27.04
N HIS A 123 21.36 21.85 26.95
CA HIS A 123 20.24 21.57 26.06
C HIS A 123 19.62 22.88 25.60
N GLY A 124 18.86 22.83 24.52
CA GLY A 124 18.15 23.99 23.98
C GLY A 124 17.74 23.79 22.53
N TYR A 125 17.56 24.89 21.84
CA TYR A 125 17.23 24.89 20.41
C TYR A 125 18.47 25.24 19.60
N ILE A 126 18.57 24.71 18.38
CA ILE A 126 19.64 25.09 17.46
C ILE A 126 19.53 26.57 17.06
N SER A 127 18.34 27.17 17.16
CA SER A 127 18.17 28.62 17.00
C SER A 127 18.79 29.47 18.11
N ASP A 128 19.21 28.87 19.23
CA ASP A 128 19.92 29.58 20.30
C ASP A 128 21.36 29.98 19.86
N PHE A 129 21.84 29.43 18.75
CA PHE A 129 23.14 29.75 18.17
C PHE A 129 23.01 30.83 17.09
N ASN A 130 24.13 31.49 16.76
CA ASN A 130 24.15 32.37 15.59
C ASN A 130 23.86 31.60 14.30
N LEU A 131 23.35 32.28 13.27
CA LEU A 131 22.89 31.67 12.02
C LEU A 131 23.97 30.81 11.32
N ASP A 132 25.24 31.23 11.34
CA ASP A 132 26.35 30.49 10.73
C ASP A 132 26.62 29.16 11.47
N VAL A 133 26.61 29.19 12.80
CA VAL A 133 26.76 27.99 13.64
C VAL A 133 25.55 27.08 13.50
N ALA A 134 24.32 27.63 13.53
CA ALA A 134 23.10 26.87 13.35
C ALA A 134 23.05 26.16 11.99
N SER A 135 23.47 26.84 10.91
CA SER A 135 23.56 26.25 9.57
C SER A 135 24.56 25.10 9.53
N LYS A 136 25.76 25.28 10.09
CA LYS A 136 26.78 24.22 10.16
C LYS A 136 26.33 23.01 10.97
N ILE A 137 25.60 23.24 12.06
CA ILE A 137 24.98 22.16 12.83
C ILE A 137 23.97 21.40 11.97
N GLY A 138 23.09 22.10 11.25
CA GLY A 138 22.14 21.48 10.33
C GLY A 138 22.82 20.61 9.25
N ASP A 139 23.86 21.12 8.60
CA ASP A 139 24.63 20.39 7.58
C ASP A 139 25.27 19.12 8.15
N LEU A 140 25.87 19.21 9.34
CA LEU A 140 26.48 18.05 10.01
C LEU A 140 25.44 17.02 10.45
N VAL A 141 24.29 17.45 11.00
CA VAL A 141 23.19 16.55 11.36
C VAL A 141 22.67 15.81 10.12
N ASN A 142 22.48 16.51 9.00
CA ASN A 142 22.06 15.90 7.73
C ASN A 142 23.11 14.89 7.22
N SER A 143 24.40 15.26 7.24
CA SER A 143 25.50 14.38 6.84
C SER A 143 25.55 13.10 7.68
N LEU A 144 25.47 13.24 9.01
CA LEU A 144 25.48 12.11 9.95
C LEU A 144 24.22 11.24 9.81
N THR A 145 23.06 11.85 9.59
CA THR A 145 21.80 11.14 9.32
C THR A 145 21.94 10.24 8.10
N ASN A 146 22.39 10.81 6.97
CA ASN A 146 22.61 10.06 5.73
C ASN A 146 23.63 8.94 5.89
N ALA A 147 24.76 9.19 6.57
CA ALA A 147 25.75 8.17 6.86
C ALA A 147 25.17 7.04 7.73
N GLY A 148 24.40 7.37 8.76
CA GLY A 148 23.76 6.38 9.62
C GLY A 148 22.73 5.51 8.90
N ILE A 149 21.97 6.07 7.96
CA ILE A 149 20.99 5.30 7.16
C ILE A 149 21.70 4.38 6.16
N LEU A 150 22.77 4.86 5.51
CA LEU A 150 23.50 4.11 4.49
C LEU A 150 24.37 3.00 5.08
N ASP A 151 25.13 3.31 6.12
CA ASP A 151 26.17 2.42 6.67
C ASP A 151 25.73 1.72 7.97
N GLY A 152 24.62 2.16 8.58
CA GLY A 152 24.17 1.67 9.87
C GLY A 152 23.50 0.30 9.81
N ARG A 153 23.72 -0.48 10.86
CA ARG A 153 22.93 -1.67 11.14
C ARG A 153 21.51 -1.24 11.51
N LYS A 154 20.53 -1.76 10.78
CA LYS A 154 19.11 -1.58 11.09
C LYS A 154 18.77 -2.35 12.35
N LEU A 155 18.36 -1.63 13.40
CA LEU A 155 17.82 -2.22 14.63
C LEU A 155 16.31 -2.34 14.54
N VAL A 156 15.64 -1.31 14.03
CA VAL A 156 14.19 -1.27 13.83
C VAL A 156 13.94 -0.84 12.40
N LYS A 157 13.05 -1.52 11.69
CA LYS A 157 12.61 -1.09 10.36
C LYS A 157 11.16 -1.47 10.14
N LEU A 158 10.31 -0.46 9.98
CA LEU A 158 8.92 -0.61 9.55
C LEU A 158 8.79 -0.11 8.11
N ASP A 159 8.19 -0.92 7.25
CA ASP A 159 7.92 -0.62 5.85
C ASP A 159 6.44 -0.76 5.52
N LEU A 160 6.00 0.02 4.52
CA LEU A 160 4.65 0.02 3.96
C LEU A 160 4.72 -0.37 2.49
N SER A 161 3.80 -1.19 2.01
CA SER A 161 3.58 -1.37 0.58
C SER A 161 2.12 -1.63 0.23
N LEU A 162 1.72 -1.16 -0.94
CA LEU A 162 0.42 -1.50 -1.53
C LEU A 162 0.53 -2.89 -2.17
N VAL A 163 -0.41 -3.78 -1.84
CA VAL A 163 -0.44 -5.16 -2.33
C VAL A 163 -1.44 -5.31 -3.48
N SER A 164 -2.67 -4.82 -3.31
CA SER A 164 -3.71 -4.85 -4.34
C SER A 164 -4.76 -3.77 -4.12
N ILE A 165 -5.41 -3.38 -5.22
CA ILE A 165 -6.69 -2.66 -5.21
C ILE A 165 -7.63 -3.45 -6.11
N ASP A 166 -8.57 -4.14 -5.47
CA ASP A 166 -9.56 -4.96 -6.16
C ASP A 166 -10.91 -4.24 -6.16
N ARG A 167 -11.64 -4.27 -7.28
CA ARG A 167 -12.97 -3.66 -7.36
C ARG A 167 -13.94 -4.39 -6.42
N ALA A 168 -14.73 -3.64 -5.64
CA ALA A 168 -15.64 -4.22 -4.66
C ALA A 168 -16.97 -3.43 -4.58
N GLY A 169 -17.90 -3.70 -5.51
CA GLY A 169 -19.22 -3.08 -5.52
C GLY A 169 -19.14 -1.56 -5.65
N ASP A 170 -19.49 -0.86 -4.57
CA ASP A 170 -19.51 0.60 -4.43
C ASP A 170 -18.14 1.24 -4.11
N GLY A 171 -17.06 0.46 -4.12
CA GLY A 171 -15.71 0.93 -3.85
C GLY A 171 -14.63 -0.08 -4.21
N PHE A 172 -13.63 -0.19 -3.34
CA PHE A 172 -12.47 -1.05 -3.51
C PHE A 172 -12.18 -1.86 -2.26
N LEU A 173 -11.62 -3.06 -2.47
CA LEU A 173 -10.90 -3.79 -1.47
C LEU A 173 -9.41 -3.48 -1.64
N VAL A 174 -8.85 -2.70 -0.72
CA VAL A 174 -7.46 -2.26 -0.74
C VAL A 174 -6.65 -3.10 0.24
N SER A 175 -5.61 -3.75 -0.23
CA SER A 175 -4.70 -4.55 0.58
C SER A 175 -3.37 -3.82 0.76
N VAL A 176 -2.99 -3.54 2.00
CA VAL A 176 -1.73 -2.86 2.36
C VAL A 176 -0.91 -3.74 3.29
N ARG A 177 0.39 -3.86 3.05
CA ARG A 177 1.32 -4.64 3.86
C ARG A 177 2.16 -3.73 4.75
N PHE A 178 2.21 -4.05 6.04
CA PHE A 178 3.22 -3.54 6.95
C PHE A 178 4.26 -4.62 7.20
N SER A 179 5.55 -4.28 7.10
CA SER A 179 6.65 -5.25 7.26
C SER A 179 7.62 -4.77 8.32
N ASN A 180 7.94 -5.64 9.29
CA ASN A 180 9.01 -5.44 10.24
C ASN A 180 10.25 -6.19 9.78
N GLY A 181 11.26 -5.47 9.30
CA GLY A 181 12.48 -6.07 8.73
C GLY A 181 13.58 -6.36 9.75
N CYS A 182 13.33 -6.22 11.06
CA CYS A 182 14.38 -6.28 12.08
C CYS A 182 13.97 -7.04 13.36
N ASP A 183 14.86 -7.03 14.34
CA ASP A 183 14.82 -7.89 15.53
C ASP A 183 13.85 -7.43 16.63
N TYR A 184 13.41 -6.18 16.62
CA TYR A 184 12.53 -5.62 17.65
C TYR A 184 11.06 -5.67 17.21
N PRO A 185 10.14 -6.21 18.03
CA PRO A 185 8.71 -6.19 17.73
C PRO A 185 8.14 -4.77 17.66
N ILE A 186 7.13 -4.59 16.81
CA ILE A 186 6.43 -3.31 16.61
C ILE A 186 4.94 -3.53 16.84
N LYS A 187 4.29 -2.60 17.53
CA LYS A 187 2.86 -2.65 17.83
C LYS A 187 2.16 -1.33 17.47
N PHE A 188 0.95 -1.43 16.95
CA PHE A 188 0.06 -0.28 16.67
C PHE A 188 -1.39 -0.72 16.57
N LYS A 189 -2.34 0.23 16.61
CA LYS A 189 -3.78 -0.06 16.45
C LYS A 189 -4.12 -0.39 15.00
N THR A 190 -5.19 -1.13 14.74
CA THR A 190 -5.67 -1.34 13.37
C THR A 190 -6.23 -0.04 12.76
N PRO A 191 -6.05 0.22 11.44
CA PRO A 191 -6.45 1.47 10.80
C PRO A 191 -7.94 1.85 10.90
N ASN A 192 -8.82 0.87 11.08
CA ASN A 192 -10.26 1.11 11.29
C ASN A 192 -10.58 1.69 12.68
N LYS A 193 -9.64 1.66 13.64
CA LYS A 193 -9.79 2.23 14.99
C LYS A 193 -8.96 3.49 15.21
N TRP A 194 -8.33 3.99 14.15
CA TRP A 194 -7.64 5.27 14.18
C TRP A 194 -8.64 6.42 14.18
N ASP A 195 -8.24 7.52 14.81
CA ASP A 195 -9.07 8.71 14.88
C ASP A 195 -8.90 9.52 13.60
N ALA A 196 -9.92 9.54 12.75
CA ALA A 196 -9.92 10.24 11.48
C ALA A 196 -10.07 11.76 11.70
N GLY A 197 -8.96 12.49 11.64
CA GLY A 197 -8.94 13.95 11.72
C GLY A 197 -7.64 14.55 11.20
N MET A 198 -7.67 15.82 10.78
CA MET A 198 -6.50 16.49 10.22
C MET A 198 -5.35 16.57 11.26
N GLY A 199 -4.21 15.96 10.94
CA GLY A 199 -3.05 15.82 11.83
C GLY A 199 -3.22 14.75 12.91
N ARG A 200 -4.03 13.73 12.64
CA ARG A 200 -4.13 12.46 13.39
C ARG A 200 -3.76 11.30 12.47
N ASP A 201 -3.67 10.10 13.04
CA ASP A 201 -3.35 8.86 12.34
C ASP A 201 -4.07 8.76 10.98
N SER A 202 -3.29 8.61 9.90
CA SER A 202 -3.74 8.51 8.52
C SER A 202 -3.14 7.30 7.80
N LEU A 203 -3.93 6.70 6.91
CA LEU A 203 -3.49 5.69 5.96
C LEU A 203 -4.21 5.96 4.64
N GLY A 204 -3.45 6.15 3.58
CA GLY A 204 -4.02 6.45 2.27
C GLY A 204 -3.22 5.86 1.13
N VAL A 205 -3.87 5.78 -0.02
CA VAL A 205 -3.25 5.43 -1.30
C VAL A 205 -3.54 6.55 -2.28
N SER A 206 -2.53 7.04 -3.00
CA SER A 206 -2.76 8.04 -4.05
C SER A 206 -1.82 7.91 -5.23
N ASP A 207 -2.19 8.52 -6.35
CA ASP A 207 -1.37 8.61 -7.57
C ASP A 207 -0.30 9.71 -7.51
N THR A 208 -0.18 10.39 -6.37
CA THR A 208 0.83 11.41 -6.15
C THR A 208 1.68 11.05 -4.94
N LYS A 209 2.92 11.52 -4.94
CA LYS A 209 3.86 11.27 -3.84
C LYS A 209 3.57 12.14 -2.61
N ASN A 210 2.84 13.25 -2.76
CA ASN A 210 2.60 14.21 -1.69
C ASN A 210 1.10 14.43 -1.40
N GLY A 211 0.20 13.64 -2.02
CA GLY A 211 -1.26 13.74 -1.87
C GLY A 211 -1.92 14.97 -2.52
N MET A 212 -1.20 16.09 -2.69
CA MET A 212 -1.73 17.31 -3.30
C MET A 212 -1.92 17.18 -4.81
N GLY A 213 -3.13 17.50 -5.28
CA GLY A 213 -3.47 17.45 -6.72
C GLY A 213 -3.62 16.03 -7.27
N ALA A 214 -3.80 15.04 -6.40
CA ALA A 214 -4.06 13.66 -6.78
C ALA A 214 -5.29 13.56 -7.69
N LYS A 215 -5.17 12.82 -8.79
CA LYS A 215 -6.31 12.48 -9.65
C LYS A 215 -7.01 11.22 -9.13
N PHE A 216 -6.30 10.42 -8.34
CA PHE A 216 -6.82 9.24 -7.66
C PHE A 216 -6.28 9.20 -6.23
N GLY A 217 -7.19 9.08 -5.27
CA GLY A 217 -6.86 8.97 -3.86
C GLY A 217 -7.91 8.15 -3.12
N LEU A 218 -7.45 7.28 -2.21
CA LEU A 218 -8.29 6.52 -1.31
C LEU A 218 -7.82 6.76 0.12
N ASP A 219 -8.70 7.33 0.95
CA ASP A 219 -8.51 7.37 2.40
C ASP A 219 -9.00 6.05 3.00
N LEU A 220 -8.10 5.37 3.73
CA LEU A 220 -8.36 4.05 4.31
C LEU A 220 -8.66 4.14 5.81
N VAL A 221 -8.48 5.29 6.45
CA VAL A 221 -8.73 5.46 7.89
C VAL A 221 -10.21 5.31 8.19
N GLY A 222 -10.54 4.57 9.26
CA GLY A 222 -11.93 4.36 9.66
C GLY A 222 -12.78 3.53 8.68
N GLN A 223 -12.23 3.13 7.53
CA GLN A 223 -12.88 2.24 6.59
C GLN A 223 -13.03 0.83 7.18
N SER A 224 -13.86 0.01 6.55
CA SER A 224 -14.19 -1.32 7.07
C SER A 224 -13.02 -2.29 6.93
N LEU A 225 -12.50 -2.80 8.04
CA LEU A 225 -11.47 -3.84 8.05
C LEU A 225 -12.07 -5.20 7.69
N VAL A 226 -11.44 -5.91 6.75
CA VAL A 226 -11.83 -7.27 6.36
C VAL A 226 -11.09 -8.28 7.24
N GLY A 227 -11.86 -9.15 7.89
CA GLY A 227 -11.35 -10.15 8.83
C GLY A 227 -10.83 -9.57 10.15
N PRO A 228 -11.61 -8.72 10.85
CA PRO A 228 -11.17 -8.06 12.08
C PRO A 228 -10.82 -9.06 13.20
N GLU A 229 -11.38 -10.27 13.18
CA GLU A 229 -11.11 -11.33 14.15
C GLU A 229 -9.64 -11.77 14.22
N ARG A 230 -8.84 -11.44 13.20
CA ARG A 230 -7.40 -11.72 13.15
C ARG A 230 -6.58 -10.75 14.01
N PHE A 231 -7.19 -9.66 14.47
CA PHE A 231 -6.56 -8.59 15.22
C PHE A 231 -7.24 -8.45 16.59
N PRO A 232 -6.89 -9.32 17.56
CA PRO A 232 -7.40 -9.18 18.92
C PRO A 232 -7.06 -7.80 19.47
N ASP A 233 -7.94 -7.26 20.31
CA ASP A 233 -7.82 -5.93 20.92
C ASP A 233 -7.73 -4.76 19.93
N ASP A 234 -8.10 -4.99 18.66
CA ASP A 234 -7.94 -4.04 17.55
C ASP A 234 -6.48 -3.57 17.38
N GLU A 235 -5.53 -4.46 17.63
CA GLU A 235 -4.10 -4.17 17.57
C GLU A 235 -3.36 -5.10 16.61
N ILE A 236 -2.37 -4.53 15.95
CA ILE A 236 -1.41 -5.24 15.12
C ILE A 236 -0.12 -5.42 15.93
N HIS A 237 0.28 -6.67 16.05
CA HIS A 237 1.53 -7.08 16.68
C HIS A 237 2.47 -7.65 15.61
N LEU A 238 3.39 -6.84 15.11
CA LEU A 238 4.42 -7.28 14.17
C LEU A 238 5.59 -7.89 14.95
N ALA A 239 5.70 -9.22 14.87
CA ALA A 239 6.86 -9.94 15.34
C ALA A 239 8.13 -9.54 14.56
N PRO A 240 9.33 -9.84 15.09
CA PRO A 240 10.57 -9.66 14.35
C PRO A 240 10.53 -10.38 12.99
N HIS A 241 11.04 -9.75 11.94
CA HIS A 241 11.12 -10.32 10.58
C HIS A 241 9.78 -10.83 10.03
N SER A 242 8.67 -10.18 10.38
CA SER A 242 7.32 -10.57 9.95
C SER A 242 6.61 -9.45 9.21
N ASP A 243 5.58 -9.83 8.46
CA ASP A 243 4.68 -8.90 7.80
C ASP A 243 3.22 -9.21 8.11
N VAL A 244 2.38 -8.20 7.93
CA VAL A 244 0.92 -8.34 8.03
C VAL A 244 0.27 -7.60 6.88
N VAL A 245 -0.73 -8.23 6.27
CA VAL A 245 -1.54 -7.61 5.22
C VAL A 245 -2.88 -7.22 5.83
N VAL A 246 -3.13 -5.91 5.85
CA VAL A 246 -4.40 -5.31 6.25
C VAL A 246 -5.24 -5.10 5.01
N LYS A 247 -6.49 -5.58 5.03
CA LYS A 247 -7.43 -5.44 3.92
C LYS A 247 -8.58 -4.52 4.33
N MET A 248 -8.73 -3.39 3.64
CA MET A 248 -9.71 -2.36 3.94
C MET A 248 -10.71 -2.26 2.78
N LYS A 249 -12.02 -2.28 3.09
CA LYS A 249 -13.07 -1.98 2.11
C LYS A 249 -13.39 -0.49 2.15
N THR A 250 -13.15 0.21 1.06
CA THR A 250 -13.63 1.58 0.86
C THR A 250 -15.10 1.56 0.43
N ASN A 251 -15.85 2.57 0.84
CA ASN A 251 -17.22 2.80 0.36
C ASN A 251 -17.29 4.20 -0.25
N ASN A 252 -18.15 4.39 -1.26
CA ASN A 252 -18.44 5.70 -1.87
C ASN A 252 -17.17 6.46 -2.30
N ILE A 253 -16.54 5.96 -3.34
CA ILE A 253 -15.39 6.64 -3.96
C ILE A 253 -15.84 7.78 -4.89
N ASP A 254 -15.03 8.82 -4.96
CA ASP A 254 -15.21 9.88 -5.95
C ASP A 254 -14.91 9.36 -7.36
N LYS A 255 -15.56 9.97 -8.35
CA LYS A 255 -15.34 9.62 -9.75
C LYS A 255 -13.97 10.10 -10.24
N PHE A 256 -13.22 9.18 -10.84
CA PHE A 256 -11.94 9.44 -11.48
C PHE A 256 -11.92 8.86 -12.90
N SER A 257 -11.02 9.38 -13.73
CA SER A 257 -10.96 9.02 -15.16
C SER A 257 -10.35 7.64 -15.41
N ALA A 258 -10.65 7.07 -16.59
CA ALA A 258 -9.89 5.95 -17.11
C ALA A 258 -8.39 6.31 -17.23
N GLY A 259 -7.52 5.33 -17.03
CA GLY A 259 -6.09 5.55 -17.17
C GLY A 259 -5.23 4.56 -16.41
N THR A 260 -3.92 4.72 -16.57
CA THR A 260 -2.92 3.99 -15.79
C THR A 260 -2.38 4.90 -14.70
N TYR A 261 -2.41 4.41 -13.46
CA TYR A 261 -2.01 5.14 -12.27
C TYR A 261 -0.83 4.43 -11.61
N ASP A 262 0.18 5.20 -11.23
CA ASP A 262 1.29 4.76 -10.37
C ASP A 262 0.94 5.12 -8.94
N LEU A 263 0.57 4.11 -8.15
CA LEU A 263 0.00 4.30 -6.82
C LEU A 263 1.04 4.08 -5.72
N TYR A 264 0.96 4.93 -4.71
CA TYR A 264 1.79 4.91 -3.51
C TYR A 264 0.92 4.84 -2.27
N ALA A 265 1.34 4.06 -1.28
CA ALA A 265 0.73 4.07 0.05
C ALA A 265 1.51 5.03 0.95
N GLY A 266 0.79 5.80 1.76
CA GLY A 266 1.35 6.69 2.78
C GLY A 266 0.63 6.49 4.10
N THR A 267 1.35 6.67 5.20
CA THR A 267 0.76 6.58 6.52
C THR A 267 1.43 7.53 7.50
N PHE A 268 0.61 8.19 8.30
CA PHE A 268 1.01 8.86 9.52
C PHE A 268 0.37 8.09 10.67
N MET A 269 1.10 7.60 11.66
CA MET A 269 0.50 6.72 12.68
C MET A 269 1.29 6.68 13.98
N SER A 270 0.62 6.31 15.05
CA SER A 270 1.25 6.00 16.33
C SER A 270 1.80 4.55 16.33
N ILE A 271 3.06 4.37 16.76
CA ILE A 271 3.65 3.03 16.95
C ILE A 271 4.30 2.89 18.32
N LYS A 272 4.54 1.63 18.71
CA LYS A 272 5.35 1.26 19.86
C LYS A 272 6.35 0.19 19.45
N VAL A 273 7.63 0.50 19.59
CA VAL A 273 8.72 -0.48 19.48
C VAL A 273 8.96 -1.10 20.85
N ILE A 274 9.02 -2.43 20.93
CA ILE A 274 9.13 -3.15 22.20
C ILE A 274 10.58 -3.58 22.43
N GLY A 275 11.13 -3.27 23.61
CA GLY A 275 12.44 -3.78 24.04
C GLY A 275 13.64 -2.88 23.71
N ILE A 276 13.42 -1.72 23.10
CA ILE A 276 14.45 -0.70 22.86
C ILE A 276 13.91 0.69 23.23
N GLU A 277 14.78 1.53 23.79
CA GLU A 277 14.48 2.95 23.96
C GLU A 277 14.39 3.61 22.58
N SER A 278 13.24 4.20 22.28
CA SER A 278 12.95 4.80 20.98
C SER A 278 12.07 6.04 21.13
N SER A 279 12.35 7.03 20.28
CA SER A 279 11.49 8.22 20.09
C SER A 279 10.48 8.02 18.95
N LEU A 280 10.45 6.85 18.30
CA LEU A 280 9.47 6.50 17.27
C LEU A 280 8.10 6.23 17.91
N LEU A 281 7.44 7.29 18.35
CA LEU A 281 6.10 7.25 18.93
C LEU A 281 5.03 7.57 17.89
N TYR A 282 5.31 8.57 17.05
CA TYR A 282 4.55 8.94 15.88
C TYR A 282 5.47 8.82 14.67
N VAL A 283 4.95 8.30 13.57
CA VAL A 283 5.72 8.06 12.35
C VAL A 283 4.95 8.52 11.14
N ASP A 284 5.60 9.20 10.21
CA ASP A 284 5.05 9.65 8.93
C ASP A 284 5.93 9.15 7.78
N PHE A 285 5.39 8.26 6.96
CA PHE A 285 6.20 7.60 5.95
C PHE A 285 5.38 7.04 4.79
N HIS A 286 6.11 6.67 3.75
CA HIS A 286 5.54 6.19 2.51
C HIS A 286 6.12 4.84 2.09
N SER A 287 5.39 4.17 1.20
CA SER A 287 5.88 3.04 0.42
C SER A 287 7.00 3.45 -0.53
N ASP A 288 7.81 2.50 -0.99
CA ASP A 288 8.91 2.80 -1.91
C ASP A 288 8.45 3.51 -3.20
N TYR A 289 8.80 4.78 -3.33
CA TYR A 289 8.48 5.61 -4.51
C TYR A 289 9.20 5.19 -5.78
N LYS A 290 10.20 4.30 -5.70
CA LYS A 290 10.92 3.73 -6.84
C LYS A 290 10.18 2.53 -7.43
N THR A 291 9.27 1.92 -6.68
CA THR A 291 8.50 0.74 -7.08
C THR A 291 7.00 0.94 -6.87
N PRO A 292 6.36 1.89 -7.61
CA PRO A 292 4.92 2.12 -7.50
C PRO A 292 4.12 0.88 -7.89
N THR A 293 2.94 0.73 -7.30
CA THR A 293 1.97 -0.24 -7.77
C THR A 293 1.21 0.35 -8.94
N ARG A 294 1.45 -0.19 -10.14
CA ARG A 294 0.80 0.28 -11.36
C ARG A 294 -0.55 -0.41 -11.56
N ILE A 295 -1.62 0.38 -11.65
CA ILE A 295 -2.98 -0.12 -11.88
C ILE A 295 -3.60 0.60 -13.06
N THR A 296 -4.25 -0.15 -13.95
CA THR A 296 -4.96 0.40 -15.11
C THR A 296 -6.46 0.26 -14.91
N PHE A 297 -7.18 1.37 -15.07
CA PHE A 297 -8.63 1.41 -15.17
C PHE A 297 -9.00 1.65 -16.63
N ASP A 298 -9.75 0.71 -17.19
CA ASP A 298 -10.22 0.68 -18.58
C ASP A 298 -11.27 1.77 -18.89
N ARG A 299 -11.90 2.32 -17.85
CA ARG A 299 -12.97 3.32 -17.94
C ARG A 299 -12.99 4.19 -16.68
N ASP A 300 -13.69 5.32 -16.77
CA ASP A 300 -13.98 6.17 -15.62
C ASP A 300 -14.69 5.37 -14.52
N TYR A 301 -14.33 5.60 -13.26
CA TYR A 301 -14.84 4.82 -12.14
C TYR A 301 -15.18 5.71 -10.92
N PRO A 302 -16.30 5.48 -10.21
CA PRO A 302 -17.34 4.53 -10.57
C PRO A 302 -18.04 4.96 -11.87
N SER A 303 -18.30 3.99 -12.75
CA SER A 303 -18.99 4.23 -14.02
C SER A 303 -20.48 4.17 -13.80
N THR A 304 -21.24 5.10 -14.37
CA THR A 304 -22.71 4.92 -14.46
C THR A 304 -23.04 3.78 -15.43
N VAL A 305 -24.24 3.21 -15.31
CA VAL A 305 -24.70 2.16 -16.24
C VAL A 305 -24.61 2.64 -17.70
N GLN A 306 -25.01 3.88 -17.98
CA GLN A 306 -24.99 4.45 -19.33
C GLN A 306 -23.57 4.63 -19.86
N GLU A 307 -22.64 5.10 -19.02
CA GLU A 307 -21.23 5.28 -19.41
C GLU A 307 -20.58 3.94 -19.71
N ARG A 308 -20.89 2.91 -18.92
CA ARG A 308 -20.43 1.56 -19.17
C ARG A 308 -20.99 0.98 -20.46
N GLU A 309 -22.30 1.10 -20.68
CA GLU A 309 -22.94 0.62 -21.91
C GLU A 309 -22.36 1.32 -23.15
N HIS A 310 -22.11 2.62 -23.07
CA HIS A 310 -21.47 3.37 -24.15
C HIS A 310 -20.03 2.92 -24.40
N TRP A 311 -19.24 2.73 -23.34
CA TRP A 311 -17.88 2.20 -23.46
C TRP A 311 -17.88 0.80 -24.06
N GLU A 312 -18.75 -0.12 -23.61
CA GLU A 312 -18.84 -1.48 -24.16
C GLU A 312 -19.25 -1.47 -25.64
N ALA A 313 -20.10 -0.53 -26.06
CA ALA A 313 -20.46 -0.38 -27.46
C ALA A 313 -19.26 0.06 -28.32
N ASN A 314 -18.55 1.12 -27.91
CA ASN A 314 -17.37 1.61 -28.64
C ASN A 314 -16.25 0.58 -28.66
N HIS A 315 -15.95 -0.04 -27.52
CA HIS A 315 -14.89 -1.06 -27.40
C HIS A 315 -15.19 -2.30 -28.26
N ARG A 316 -16.46 -2.70 -28.35
CA ARG A 316 -16.90 -3.77 -29.28
C ARG A 316 -16.61 -3.42 -30.73
N GLU A 317 -16.87 -2.18 -31.15
CA GLU A 317 -16.57 -1.72 -32.51
C GLU A 317 -15.07 -1.71 -32.80
N GLU A 318 -14.25 -1.27 -31.84
CA GLU A 318 -12.79 -1.28 -31.95
C GLU A 318 -12.25 -2.72 -32.06
N MET A 319 -12.70 -3.61 -31.19
CA MET A 319 -12.28 -5.01 -31.14
C MET A 319 -12.83 -5.85 -32.30
N ALA A 320 -13.90 -5.42 -32.97
CA ALA A 320 -14.45 -6.12 -34.13
C ALA A 320 -13.44 -6.25 -35.29
N TRP A 321 -12.47 -5.34 -35.38
CA TRP A 321 -11.40 -5.37 -36.38
C TRP A 321 -10.22 -6.29 -36.00
N GLN A 322 -10.19 -6.78 -34.77
CA GLN A 322 -9.13 -7.63 -34.23
C GLN A 322 -9.70 -8.93 -33.64
N PRO A 323 -10.41 -9.76 -34.45
CA PRO A 323 -10.90 -11.04 -33.99
C PRO A 323 -9.74 -11.94 -33.51
N VAL A 324 -9.92 -12.61 -32.37
CA VAL A 324 -8.95 -13.58 -31.87
C VAL A 324 -9.09 -14.86 -32.69
N LYS A 325 -8.04 -15.19 -33.45
CA LYS A 325 -8.01 -16.35 -34.35
C LYS A 325 -7.70 -17.65 -33.58
N PRO A 326 -8.04 -18.82 -34.14
CA PRO A 326 -7.61 -20.11 -33.60
C PRO A 326 -6.13 -20.14 -33.24
N GLY A 327 -5.79 -20.53 -32.01
CA GLY A 327 -4.42 -20.62 -31.49
C GLY A 327 -3.79 -19.30 -31.03
N GLN A 328 -4.47 -18.15 -31.17
CA GLN A 328 -4.01 -16.88 -30.60
C GLN A 328 -4.44 -16.74 -29.14
N THR A 329 -3.76 -15.87 -28.40
CA THR A 329 -4.12 -15.53 -27.03
C THR A 329 -5.09 -14.35 -26.97
N PHE A 330 -6.06 -14.40 -26.07
CA PHE A 330 -6.93 -13.25 -25.76
C PHE A 330 -6.10 -12.13 -25.12
N MET A 331 -6.29 -10.89 -25.59
CA MET A 331 -5.54 -9.73 -25.08
C MET A 331 -6.07 -9.21 -23.74
N GLU A 332 -7.35 -9.44 -23.46
CA GLU A 332 -8.04 -8.92 -22.29
C GLU A 332 -9.11 -9.89 -21.79
N ASP A 333 -9.62 -9.62 -20.59
CA ASP A 333 -10.79 -10.32 -20.05
C ASP A 333 -12.05 -9.87 -20.81
N GLY A 334 -12.91 -10.82 -21.20
CA GLY A 334 -14.12 -10.47 -21.94
C GLY A 334 -15.11 -11.61 -22.13
N LEU A 335 -16.33 -11.24 -22.51
CA LEU A 335 -17.30 -12.14 -23.13
C LEU A 335 -17.10 -12.12 -24.63
N TYR A 336 -16.80 -13.28 -25.21
CA TYR A 336 -16.51 -13.43 -26.62
C TYR A 336 -17.56 -14.26 -27.34
N ARG A 337 -17.89 -13.85 -28.57
CA ARG A 337 -18.75 -14.57 -29.49
C ARG A 337 -17.93 -15.32 -30.52
N ALA A 338 -18.20 -16.60 -30.67
CA ALA A 338 -17.64 -17.39 -31.75
C ALA A 338 -18.31 -17.04 -33.09
N VAL A 339 -17.50 -16.86 -34.13
CA VAL A 339 -17.91 -16.54 -35.50
C VAL A 339 -17.15 -17.44 -36.48
N ARG A 340 -17.83 -17.99 -37.48
CA ARG A 340 -17.16 -18.80 -38.52
C ARG A 340 -16.28 -17.95 -39.43
N MET A 341 -15.16 -18.53 -39.87
CA MET A 341 -14.23 -17.89 -40.80
C MET A 341 -14.62 -18.03 -42.28
N ASP A 342 -15.52 -18.95 -42.63
CA ASP A 342 -15.78 -19.37 -44.02
C ASP A 342 -16.98 -18.68 -44.71
N SER A 343 -17.83 -17.96 -43.99
CA SER A 343 -18.98 -17.23 -44.55
C SER A 343 -19.57 -16.22 -43.55
N GLY A 344 -19.85 -15.00 -44.03
CA GLY A 344 -20.09 -13.80 -43.21
C GLY A 344 -21.39 -13.70 -42.38
N ALA A 345 -22.08 -14.80 -42.07
CA ALA A 345 -23.38 -14.73 -41.36
C ALA A 345 -23.53 -15.68 -40.17
N HIS A 346 -22.59 -16.59 -39.92
CA HIS A 346 -22.75 -17.60 -38.87
C HIS A 346 -22.05 -17.16 -37.57
N ARG A 347 -22.85 -16.64 -36.61
CA ARG A 347 -22.42 -16.22 -35.27
C ARG A 347 -23.13 -17.02 -34.18
N SER A 348 -22.42 -17.32 -33.10
CA SER A 348 -22.98 -17.96 -31.91
C SER A 348 -23.94 -16.99 -31.21
N LEU A 349 -25.07 -17.49 -30.69
CA LEU A 349 -25.89 -16.78 -29.73
C LEU A 349 -25.16 -16.64 -28.39
N GLN A 350 -24.50 -17.71 -27.95
CA GLN A 350 -23.85 -17.75 -26.64
C GLN A 350 -22.52 -17.00 -26.64
N LEU A 351 -22.24 -16.39 -25.49
CA LEU A 351 -20.99 -15.72 -25.19
C LEU A 351 -20.18 -16.56 -24.21
N VAL A 352 -18.87 -16.64 -24.45
CA VAL A 352 -17.96 -17.42 -23.63
C VAL A 352 -16.99 -16.46 -22.93
N PRO A 353 -16.85 -16.54 -21.59
CA PRO A 353 -15.87 -15.74 -20.88
C PRO A 353 -14.45 -16.28 -21.12
N PHE A 354 -13.52 -15.39 -21.45
CA PHE A 354 -12.08 -15.69 -21.51
C PHE A 354 -11.29 -14.69 -20.66
N LYS A 355 -10.13 -15.13 -20.17
CA LYS A 355 -9.15 -14.30 -19.48
C LYS A 355 -8.06 -13.84 -20.43
N ALA A 356 -7.48 -12.68 -20.12
CA ALA A 356 -6.27 -12.22 -20.79
C ALA A 356 -5.17 -13.30 -20.70
N GLY A 357 -4.58 -13.65 -21.84
CA GLY A 357 -3.56 -14.70 -21.95
C GLY A 357 -4.09 -16.11 -22.22
N ASP A 358 -5.40 -16.37 -22.08
CA ASP A 358 -5.99 -17.65 -22.47
C ASP A 358 -5.78 -17.89 -23.97
N ALA A 359 -5.55 -19.14 -24.37
CA ALA A 359 -5.43 -19.51 -25.78
C ALA A 359 -6.80 -19.84 -26.38
N ALA A 360 -7.13 -19.20 -27.50
CA ALA A 360 -8.28 -19.57 -28.30
C ALA A 360 -8.09 -20.98 -28.88
N THR A 361 -9.05 -21.87 -28.63
CA THR A 361 -8.99 -23.25 -29.12
C THR A 361 -8.82 -23.31 -30.64
N ALA A 362 -7.96 -24.20 -31.11
CA ALA A 362 -7.83 -24.56 -32.51
C ALA A 362 -8.77 -25.70 -32.92
N GLU A 363 -9.47 -26.30 -31.96
CA GLU A 363 -10.40 -27.39 -32.16
C GLU A 363 -11.76 -26.89 -32.64
N ARG A 364 -12.63 -27.85 -32.99
CA ARG A 364 -14.00 -27.55 -33.40
C ARG A 364 -14.81 -27.07 -32.20
N VAL A 365 -15.45 -25.91 -32.34
CA VAL A 365 -16.36 -25.38 -31.33
C VAL A 365 -17.80 -25.68 -31.72
N LYS A 366 -18.59 -26.14 -30.75
CA LYS A 366 -20.04 -26.30 -30.90
C LYS A 366 -20.71 -24.97 -30.56
N MET A 367 -21.42 -24.37 -31.52
CA MET A 367 -22.07 -23.07 -31.33
C MET A 367 -23.59 -23.16 -31.49
N LEU A 368 -24.33 -22.53 -30.59
CA LEU A 368 -25.77 -22.31 -30.76
C LEU A 368 -25.98 -21.13 -31.71
N MET A 369 -26.74 -21.29 -32.80
CA MET A 369 -26.82 -20.28 -33.88
C MET A 369 -28.04 -19.37 -33.80
N GLU A 370 -27.89 -18.13 -34.27
CA GLU A 370 -28.99 -17.18 -34.47
C GLU A 370 -29.74 -17.52 -35.78
N GLY A 371 -30.97 -18.05 -35.65
CA GLY A 371 -31.79 -18.51 -36.78
C GLY A 371 -31.65 -20.01 -37.07
N GLY A 372 -32.71 -20.77 -36.77
CA GLY A 372 -32.86 -22.19 -37.13
C GLY A 372 -32.62 -23.17 -35.97
N GLY A 373 -33.71 -23.59 -35.31
CA GLY A 373 -33.86 -24.89 -34.62
C GLY A 373 -32.81 -25.35 -33.61
N GLY A 374 -31.91 -24.49 -33.14
CA GLY A 374 -30.79 -24.91 -32.27
C GLY A 374 -29.76 -25.78 -33.01
N ILE A 375 -29.57 -25.58 -34.32
CA ILE A 375 -28.56 -26.32 -35.07
C ILE A 375 -27.18 -25.94 -34.52
N SER A 376 -26.52 -26.94 -33.94
CA SER A 376 -25.13 -26.82 -33.52
C SER A 376 -24.22 -27.13 -34.69
N LEU A 377 -23.43 -26.14 -35.13
CA LEU A 377 -22.41 -26.36 -36.14
C LEU A 377 -21.07 -26.59 -35.46
N GLU A 378 -20.31 -27.57 -35.96
CA GLU A 378 -18.91 -27.76 -35.62
C GLU A 378 -18.01 -27.06 -36.65
N GLY A 379 -16.94 -26.43 -36.20
CA GLY A 379 -15.93 -25.85 -37.09
C GLY A 379 -14.91 -24.97 -36.37
N PRO A 380 -13.85 -24.54 -37.07
CA PRO A 380 -12.93 -23.53 -36.57
C PRO A 380 -13.63 -22.15 -36.52
N VAL A 381 -13.34 -21.39 -35.47
CA VAL A 381 -14.02 -20.12 -35.19
C VAL A 381 -13.00 -19.05 -34.87
N GLN A 382 -13.36 -17.81 -35.14
CA GLN A 382 -12.71 -16.64 -34.54
C GLN A 382 -13.60 -16.09 -33.44
N TRP A 383 -13.00 -15.43 -32.46
CA TRP A 383 -13.70 -14.88 -31.30
C TRP A 383 -13.75 -13.36 -31.38
N LEU A 384 -14.96 -12.81 -31.28
CA LEU A 384 -15.22 -11.37 -31.23
C LEU A 384 -15.59 -10.96 -29.82
N TRP A 385 -14.97 -9.91 -29.31
CA TRP A 385 -15.34 -9.35 -28.01
C TRP A 385 -16.73 -8.71 -28.09
N GLU A 386 -17.59 -8.92 -27.09
CA GLU A 386 -18.97 -8.41 -27.05
C GLU A 386 -19.31 -7.60 -25.81
N GLY A 387 -18.61 -7.82 -24.70
CA GLY A 387 -18.86 -7.12 -23.45
C GLY A 387 -17.89 -7.53 -22.35
N SER A 388 -17.92 -6.78 -21.25
CA SER A 388 -17.11 -7.11 -20.08
C SER A 388 -17.48 -8.49 -19.54
N ALA A 389 -16.47 -9.27 -19.15
CA ALA A 389 -16.67 -10.55 -18.46
C ALA A 389 -17.37 -10.35 -17.10
N PRO A 390 -18.11 -11.36 -16.60
CA PRO A 390 -18.61 -11.35 -15.24
C PRO A 390 -17.45 -11.16 -14.27
N THR A 391 -17.41 -10.01 -13.60
CA THR A 391 -16.33 -9.66 -12.67
C THR A 391 -16.74 -10.09 -11.26
N PRO A 392 -16.04 -11.04 -10.62
CA PRO A 392 -16.33 -11.42 -9.24
C PRO A 392 -16.24 -10.22 -8.29
N VAL A 393 -17.16 -10.11 -7.33
CA VAL A 393 -17.11 -9.09 -6.27
C VAL A 393 -15.90 -9.30 -5.35
N LYS A 394 -15.38 -10.54 -5.28
CA LYS A 394 -14.15 -10.91 -4.55
C LYS A 394 -13.43 -12.02 -5.30
N GLN A 395 -12.12 -12.12 -5.10
CA GLN A 395 -11.34 -13.28 -5.55
C GLN A 395 -11.96 -14.56 -4.97
N TYR A 396 -12.32 -15.51 -5.83
CA TYR A 396 -13.04 -16.76 -5.51
C TYR A 396 -14.54 -16.63 -5.12
N SER A 397 -15.17 -15.48 -5.39
CA SER A 397 -16.62 -15.33 -5.24
C SER A 397 -17.38 -15.78 -6.50
N PHE A 398 -18.55 -16.39 -6.31
CA PHE A 398 -19.54 -16.57 -7.37
C PHE A 398 -20.41 -15.32 -7.59
N ASP A 399 -20.46 -14.41 -6.60
CA ASP A 399 -21.11 -13.12 -6.75
C ASP A 399 -20.31 -12.26 -7.71
N THR A 400 -20.98 -11.69 -8.70
CA THR A 400 -20.39 -10.79 -9.69
C THR A 400 -20.97 -9.39 -9.54
N ILE A 401 -20.16 -8.38 -9.89
CA ILE A 401 -20.61 -6.99 -10.03
C ILE A 401 -21.88 -7.03 -10.87
N GLU A 402 -22.97 -6.51 -10.31
CA GLU A 402 -24.34 -6.71 -10.80
C GLU A 402 -24.40 -6.42 -12.30
N GLU A 403 -23.80 -5.30 -12.67
CA GLU A 403 -23.71 -4.76 -14.01
C GLU A 403 -23.06 -5.74 -15.01
N THR A 404 -22.10 -6.57 -14.60
CA THR A 404 -21.36 -7.49 -15.47
C THR A 404 -21.96 -8.90 -15.55
N ARG A 405 -23.09 -9.15 -14.88
CA ARG A 405 -23.71 -10.48 -14.85
C ARG A 405 -24.07 -10.98 -16.24
N GLN A 406 -23.62 -12.19 -16.55
CA GLN A 406 -24.07 -12.94 -17.72
C GLN A 406 -25.37 -13.71 -17.46
N PHE A 407 -25.65 -14.08 -16.21
CA PHE A 407 -26.84 -14.86 -15.84
C PHE A 407 -27.74 -14.08 -14.88
N SER A 408 -29.05 -14.18 -15.07
CA SER A 408 -30.02 -13.52 -14.19
C SER A 408 -31.28 -14.38 -13.99
N PRO A 409 -31.75 -14.58 -12.73
CA PRO A 409 -33.00 -15.28 -12.48
C PRO A 409 -34.23 -14.47 -12.93
N PRO A 410 -35.40 -15.10 -13.10
CA PRO A 410 -36.65 -14.38 -13.28
C PRO A 410 -37.01 -13.49 -12.08
N GLY A 411 -37.73 -12.39 -12.32
CA GLY A 411 -38.31 -11.53 -11.28
C GLY A 411 -37.35 -10.52 -10.63
N VAL A 412 -36.03 -10.66 -10.82
CA VAL A 412 -35.06 -9.65 -10.35
C VAL A 412 -34.89 -8.53 -11.37
N PRO A 413 -34.41 -7.33 -10.98
CA PRO A 413 -34.04 -6.29 -11.93
C PRO A 413 -32.97 -6.77 -12.92
N CYS A 414 -33.12 -6.37 -14.19
CA CYS A 414 -32.20 -6.73 -15.25
C CYS A 414 -30.82 -6.10 -15.00
N PRO A 415 -29.75 -6.91 -14.87
CA PRO A 415 -28.44 -6.41 -14.48
C PRO A 415 -27.69 -5.67 -15.60
N ARG A 416 -28.07 -5.87 -16.87
CA ARG A 416 -27.45 -5.17 -18.00
C ARG A 416 -28.39 -5.10 -19.19
N SER A 417 -28.39 -3.97 -19.89
CA SER A 417 -29.18 -3.85 -21.11
C SER A 417 -28.69 -4.81 -22.19
N GLY A 418 -29.61 -5.24 -23.05
CA GLY A 418 -29.32 -6.07 -24.20
C GLY A 418 -30.28 -7.22 -24.36
N ARG A 419 -29.84 -8.22 -25.11
CA ARG A 419 -30.60 -9.42 -25.45
C ARG A 419 -30.33 -10.53 -24.45
N TRP A 420 -31.40 -11.20 -24.06
CA TRP A 420 -31.39 -12.28 -23.06
C TRP A 420 -32.05 -13.52 -23.62
N LEU A 421 -31.34 -14.64 -23.56
CA LEU A 421 -31.76 -15.97 -24.00
C LEU A 421 -32.24 -16.78 -22.80
N PRO A 422 -33.47 -17.30 -22.78
CA PRO A 422 -33.93 -18.15 -21.70
C PRO A 422 -33.26 -19.52 -21.78
N ARG A 423 -32.86 -20.01 -20.61
CA ARG A 423 -32.29 -21.35 -20.41
C ARG A 423 -32.98 -22.05 -19.24
N VAL A 424 -33.20 -23.35 -19.40
CA VAL A 424 -33.83 -24.22 -18.41
C VAL A 424 -32.87 -25.36 -18.13
N ARG A 425 -32.51 -25.55 -16.86
CA ARG A 425 -31.62 -26.65 -16.44
C ARG A 425 -32.40 -27.97 -16.44
N GLU A 426 -31.92 -28.94 -17.22
CA GLU A 426 -32.49 -30.28 -17.38
C GLU A 426 -31.58 -31.33 -16.71
N GLY A 427 -31.30 -31.14 -15.42
CA GLY A 427 -30.41 -32.00 -14.63
C GLY A 427 -29.05 -31.35 -14.33
N TRP A 428 -28.05 -32.17 -13.98
CA TRP A 428 -26.74 -31.67 -13.53
C TRP A 428 -25.85 -31.10 -14.64
N ASN A 429 -25.93 -31.63 -15.87
CA ASN A 429 -25.05 -31.25 -16.98
C ASN A 429 -25.78 -30.91 -18.29
N SER A 430 -27.10 -30.70 -18.25
CA SER A 430 -27.89 -30.37 -19.44
C SER A 430 -28.65 -29.07 -19.24
N THR A 431 -28.58 -28.22 -20.26
CA THR A 431 -29.32 -26.95 -20.31
C THR A 431 -30.05 -26.90 -21.63
N ARG A 432 -31.37 -26.77 -21.57
CA ARG A 432 -32.20 -26.50 -22.74
C ARG A 432 -32.30 -24.99 -22.95
N TYR A 433 -31.99 -24.55 -24.16
CA TYR A 433 -32.17 -23.17 -24.59
C TYR A 433 -33.49 -23.03 -25.34
N ASP A 434 -34.18 -21.89 -25.17
CA ASP A 434 -35.37 -21.54 -25.95
C ASP A 434 -35.13 -20.26 -26.75
N PRO A 435 -34.58 -20.37 -27.98
CA PRO A 435 -34.30 -19.21 -28.83
C PRO A 435 -35.54 -18.41 -29.23
N ALA A 436 -36.74 -19.00 -29.19
CA ALA A 436 -37.98 -18.28 -29.49
C ALA A 436 -38.38 -17.31 -28.37
N GLY A 437 -37.85 -17.51 -27.15
CA GLY A 437 -38.10 -16.67 -25.99
C GLY A 437 -37.08 -15.55 -25.78
N ILE A 438 -36.22 -15.24 -26.75
CA ILE A 438 -35.25 -14.13 -26.63
C ILE A 438 -35.99 -12.81 -26.40
N VAL A 439 -35.56 -12.06 -25.39
CA VAL A 439 -36.09 -10.73 -25.07
C VAL A 439 -34.98 -9.69 -25.10
N THR A 440 -35.34 -8.44 -25.39
CA THR A 440 -34.45 -7.29 -25.21
C THR A 440 -34.91 -6.51 -24.01
N LEU A 441 -34.04 -6.33 -23.02
CA LEU A 441 -34.32 -5.63 -21.77
C LEU A 441 -33.36 -4.47 -21.59
N ARG A 442 -33.83 -3.42 -20.93
CA ARG A 442 -32.99 -2.36 -20.38
C ARG A 442 -32.63 -2.69 -18.94
N HIS A 443 -31.48 -2.20 -18.51
CA HIS A 443 -31.06 -2.28 -17.11
C HIS A 443 -32.20 -1.82 -16.16
N GLY A 444 -32.38 -2.55 -15.06
CA GLY A 444 -33.39 -2.28 -14.04
C GLY A 444 -34.80 -2.76 -14.38
N GLN A 445 -35.10 -3.13 -15.63
CA GLN A 445 -36.39 -3.75 -15.97
C GLN A 445 -36.50 -5.13 -15.32
N PRO A 446 -37.65 -5.54 -14.77
CA PRO A 446 -37.78 -6.86 -14.17
C PRO A 446 -37.59 -7.97 -15.21
N MET A 447 -36.76 -8.96 -14.89
CA MET A 447 -36.54 -10.13 -15.73
C MET A 447 -37.86 -10.93 -15.87
N PRO A 448 -38.35 -11.19 -17.08
CA PRO A 448 -39.61 -11.91 -17.26
C PRO A 448 -39.56 -13.34 -16.72
N ALA A 449 -40.73 -13.90 -16.40
CA ALA A 449 -40.84 -15.33 -16.10
C ALA A 449 -40.50 -16.16 -17.36
N VAL A 450 -39.66 -17.19 -17.21
CA VAL A 450 -39.38 -18.14 -18.29
C VAL A 450 -40.52 -19.14 -18.40
N LYS A 451 -41.17 -19.19 -19.58
CA LYS A 451 -42.32 -20.08 -19.82
C LYS A 451 -41.92 -21.54 -19.62
N GLY A 452 -42.65 -22.25 -18.75
CA GLY A 452 -42.42 -23.68 -18.48
C GLY A 452 -41.11 -24.00 -17.74
N GLY A 453 -40.45 -23.00 -17.16
CA GLY A 453 -39.12 -23.14 -16.56
C GLY A 453 -39.08 -23.39 -15.04
N GLY A 454 -40.10 -22.92 -14.30
CA GLY A 454 -40.11 -23.00 -12.83
C GLY A 454 -38.85 -22.37 -12.19
N ASP A 455 -38.43 -22.89 -11.03
CA ASP A 455 -37.23 -22.42 -10.30
C ASP A 455 -35.90 -22.83 -10.98
N ASN A 456 -35.96 -23.70 -11.99
CA ASN A 456 -34.78 -24.21 -12.70
C ASN A 456 -34.42 -23.41 -13.95
N ALA A 457 -35.07 -22.26 -14.15
CA ALA A 457 -34.85 -21.41 -15.30
C ALA A 457 -34.15 -20.10 -14.94
N ASP A 458 -33.20 -19.73 -15.78
CA ASP A 458 -32.46 -18.49 -15.74
C ASP A 458 -32.37 -17.86 -17.14
N TRP A 459 -31.91 -16.62 -17.20
CA TRP A 459 -31.63 -15.91 -18.43
C TRP A 459 -30.13 -15.80 -18.64
N GLU A 460 -29.67 -15.95 -19.88
CA GLU A 460 -28.28 -15.76 -20.29
C GLU A 460 -28.18 -14.52 -21.19
N TRP A 461 -27.30 -13.58 -20.86
CA TRP A 461 -27.05 -12.40 -21.67
C TRP A 461 -26.25 -12.81 -22.91
N ILE A 462 -26.76 -12.43 -24.07
CA ILE A 462 -26.23 -12.84 -25.38
C ILE A 462 -25.76 -11.68 -26.23
N GLY A 463 -25.54 -10.49 -25.66
CA GLY A 463 -25.06 -9.29 -26.36
C GLY A 463 -25.98 -8.08 -26.18
N ALA A 464 -25.46 -6.88 -26.45
CA ALA A 464 -26.27 -5.66 -26.43
C ALA A 464 -27.19 -5.57 -27.65
#